data_AF-A0A2W5RKU4-F1
#
_entry.id   AF-A0A2W5RKU4-F1
#
_cell.length_a   1.000
_cell.length_b   1.000
_cell.length_c   1.000
_cell.angle_alpha   90.00
_cell.angle_beta   90.00
_cell.angle_gamma   90.00
#
_symmetry.space_group_name_H-M   'P 1'
#
loop_
_entity.id
_entity.type
_entity.pdbx_description
1 polymer ?
#
loop_
_entity_poly.entity_id
_entity_poly.type
_entity_poly.pdbx_seq_one_letter_code
_entity_poly.pdbx_strand_id
1 'polypeptide(L)'
;MLTINLNENTFLLNQHPLHFPIPTEKLISVLDTTHRVLNCETNTIYVWDELGITAYAKQDHLIDTIDVSFKRRENDAAPKHAFKGQFHYGQHEAISYFFKHPELRIPIYEGDRNKALVAHDVYAWFHGDLKNQKIDGISFSAYIKSEIPEPLALAPEYAHFQTLWSNWLNAIHSIVPQHNNYYNLKHGIQRQDIQKIHMQNEMHMSEILINFYKVHNVYWNPVTAVFTFFVKGWNYDLLPLEDIYKHWQHNVELNTGENLDHSNYPNYDVRTKISDYTNPNWIPFAEGRNGDYLMIDLDPSEQGQYGQIIELQNESWERNVISSSLEDFIQINIDQLKKSDDIRYAFILDNG
;
A
#
# COMPACT_ATOMS: atom_id res chain seq x y z
N MET A 1 -34.09 2.82 20.09
CA MET A 1 -32.69 3.10 19.77
C MET A 1 -32.33 2.28 18.54
N LEU A 2 -31.78 2.89 17.50
CA LEU A 2 -31.53 2.18 16.23
C LEU A 2 -30.43 1.12 16.41
N THR A 3 -30.59 -0.03 15.75
CA THR A 3 -29.59 -1.10 15.79
C THR A 3 -29.18 -1.45 14.37
N ILE A 4 -27.87 -1.52 14.12
CA ILE A 4 -27.27 -2.02 12.89
C ILE A 4 -26.66 -3.38 13.22
N ASN A 5 -26.93 -4.39 12.40
CA ASN A 5 -26.30 -5.70 12.54
C ASN A 5 -25.78 -6.15 11.18
N LEU A 6 -24.47 -6.38 11.12
CA LEU A 6 -23.78 -6.97 9.98
C LEU A 6 -23.38 -8.39 10.36
N ASN A 7 -23.97 -9.40 9.72
CA ASN A 7 -23.64 -10.81 9.97
C ASN A 7 -23.43 -11.56 8.65
N GLU A 8 -23.01 -12.81 8.74
CA GLU A 8 -22.66 -13.65 7.58
C GLU A 8 -23.79 -13.81 6.56
N ASN A 9 -25.04 -13.66 6.99
CA ASN A 9 -26.21 -13.92 6.15
C ASN A 9 -26.86 -12.65 5.60
N THR A 10 -26.77 -11.51 6.29
CA THR A 10 -27.51 -10.30 5.92
C THR A 10 -27.00 -9.05 6.64
N PHE A 11 -27.24 -7.89 6.03
CA PHE A 11 -27.15 -6.58 6.64
C PHE A 11 -28.55 -6.14 7.13
N LEU A 12 -28.69 -5.90 8.43
CA LEU A 12 -29.94 -5.52 9.07
C LEU A 12 -29.86 -4.10 9.62
N LEU A 13 -30.86 -3.29 9.29
CA LEU A 13 -31.11 -2.00 9.90
C LEU A 13 -32.43 -2.06 10.67
N ASN A 14 -32.35 -1.94 11.99
CA ASN A 14 -33.48 -2.07 12.90
C ASN A 14 -34.31 -3.34 12.64
N GLN A 15 -33.63 -4.50 12.53
CA GLN A 15 -34.20 -5.82 12.22
C GLN A 15 -34.76 -6.00 10.79
N HIS A 16 -34.65 -4.98 9.92
CA HIS A 16 -35.07 -5.08 8.53
C HIS A 16 -33.87 -5.43 7.64
N PRO A 17 -33.93 -6.51 6.84
CA PRO A 17 -32.87 -6.85 5.91
C PRO A 17 -32.82 -5.84 4.77
N LEU A 18 -31.60 -5.42 4.44
CA LEU A 18 -31.29 -4.49 3.36
C LEU A 18 -30.16 -5.07 2.51
N HIS A 19 -30.24 -4.85 1.19
CA HIS A 19 -29.24 -5.28 0.22
C HIS A 19 -28.84 -4.07 -0.62
N PHE A 20 -27.55 -3.87 -0.81
CA PHE A 20 -27.05 -2.79 -1.64
C PHE A 20 -27.07 -3.18 -3.13
N PRO A 21 -27.38 -2.25 -4.04
CA PRO A 21 -27.85 -0.90 -3.74
C PRO A 21 -29.32 -0.92 -3.25
N ILE A 22 -29.65 -0.08 -2.26
CA ILE A 22 -30.92 -0.11 -1.53
C ILE A 22 -31.92 0.83 -2.22
N PRO A 23 -33.15 0.38 -2.56
CA PRO A 23 -34.19 1.30 -3.04
C PRO A 23 -34.45 2.41 -2.01
N THR A 24 -34.39 3.68 -2.42
CA THR A 24 -34.55 4.82 -1.50
C THR A 24 -35.80 4.73 -0.63
N GLU A 25 -36.96 4.39 -1.23
CA GLU A 25 -38.23 4.25 -0.52
C GLU A 25 -38.18 3.17 0.57
N LYS A 26 -37.40 2.11 0.35
CA LYS A 26 -37.21 1.06 1.35
C LYS A 26 -36.44 1.59 2.55
N LEU A 27 -35.37 2.37 2.35
CA LEU A 27 -34.62 2.95 3.47
C LEU A 27 -35.45 3.99 4.24
N ILE A 28 -36.17 4.86 3.52
CA ILE A 28 -37.09 5.85 4.12
C ILE A 28 -38.11 5.14 5.01
N SER A 29 -38.74 4.07 4.51
CA SER A 29 -39.71 3.29 5.28
C SER A 29 -39.11 2.58 6.50
N VAL A 30 -37.85 2.15 6.46
CA VAL A 30 -37.20 1.45 7.59
C VAL A 30 -36.80 2.42 8.70
N LEU A 31 -36.35 3.63 8.33
CA LEU A 31 -35.95 4.64 9.30
C LEU A 31 -37.16 5.39 9.88
N ASP A 32 -38.22 5.57 9.11
CA ASP A 32 -39.53 6.11 9.53
C ASP A 32 -39.44 7.41 10.36
N THR A 33 -38.49 8.28 10.00
CA THR A 33 -38.36 9.61 10.59
C THR A 33 -38.13 10.68 9.52
N THR A 34 -38.31 11.93 9.91
CA THR A 34 -38.04 13.09 9.04
C THR A 34 -36.61 13.06 8.53
N HIS A 35 -36.46 13.32 7.23
CA HIS A 35 -35.18 13.44 6.56
C HIS A 35 -35.16 14.68 5.67
N ARG A 36 -33.94 15.10 5.32
CA ARG A 36 -33.66 16.17 4.37
C ARG A 36 -33.11 15.55 3.09
N VAL A 37 -33.35 16.20 1.96
CA VAL A 37 -32.80 15.78 0.67
C VAL A 37 -31.97 16.92 0.10
N LEU A 38 -30.74 16.61 -0.32
CA LEU A 38 -29.86 17.52 -1.04
C LEU A 38 -29.58 16.92 -2.42
N ASN A 39 -29.86 17.68 -3.47
CA ASN A 39 -29.56 17.28 -4.84
C ASN A 39 -28.24 17.92 -5.25
N CYS A 40 -27.25 17.08 -5.53
CA CYS A 40 -25.95 17.50 -6.06
C CYS A 40 -25.87 17.15 -7.55
N GLU A 41 -24.84 17.63 -8.24
CA GLU A 41 -24.66 17.38 -9.68
C GLU A 41 -24.53 15.87 -10.00
N THR A 42 -23.88 15.12 -9.11
CA THR A 42 -23.50 13.72 -9.35
C THR A 42 -24.27 12.70 -8.50
N ASN A 43 -24.95 13.12 -7.43
CA ASN A 43 -25.69 12.25 -6.51
C ASN A 43 -26.82 12.99 -5.77
N THR A 44 -27.69 12.23 -5.12
CA THR A 44 -28.69 12.73 -4.17
C THR A 44 -28.32 12.26 -2.77
N ILE A 45 -28.36 13.17 -1.80
CA ILE A 45 -27.99 12.91 -0.40
C ILE A 45 -29.25 12.98 0.46
N TYR A 46 -29.49 11.94 1.25
CA TYR A 46 -30.58 11.85 2.22
C TYR A 46 -30.00 11.93 3.63
N VAL A 47 -30.51 12.84 4.46
CA VAL A 47 -29.95 13.06 5.82
C VAL A 47 -31.04 12.95 6.88
N TRP A 48 -30.86 12.02 7.81
CA TRP A 48 -31.69 11.85 9.01
C TRP A 48 -30.99 12.48 10.20
N ASP A 49 -31.25 13.78 10.41
CA ASP A 49 -30.58 14.61 11.42
C ASP A 49 -30.60 14.00 12.84
N GLU A 50 -31.77 13.53 13.27
CA GLU A 50 -31.99 12.98 14.62
C GLU A 50 -31.35 11.60 14.82
N LEU A 51 -31.13 10.88 13.72
CA LEU A 51 -30.54 9.54 13.75
C LEU A 51 -29.02 9.57 13.61
N GLY A 52 -28.43 10.67 13.12
CA GLY A 52 -27.00 10.71 12.81
C GLY A 52 -26.65 9.89 11.58
N ILE A 53 -27.56 9.80 10.60
CA ILE A 53 -27.40 8.98 9.39
C ILE A 53 -27.46 9.86 8.15
N THR A 54 -26.57 9.61 7.22
CA THR A 54 -26.60 10.13 5.85
C THR A 54 -26.60 8.95 4.88
N ALA A 55 -27.33 9.04 3.78
CA ALA A 55 -27.26 8.05 2.71
C ALA A 55 -27.07 8.73 1.35
N TYR A 56 -26.30 8.08 0.49
CA TYR A 56 -25.94 8.58 -0.83
C TYR A 56 -26.61 7.70 -1.89
N ALA A 57 -27.31 8.33 -2.82
CA ALA A 57 -27.92 7.66 -3.95
C ALA A 57 -27.34 8.18 -5.26
N LYS A 58 -27.06 7.28 -6.19
CA LYS A 58 -26.76 7.65 -7.57
C LYS A 58 -28.06 8.09 -8.27
N GLN A 59 -27.95 8.59 -9.51
CA GLN A 59 -29.05 9.22 -10.25
C GLN A 59 -30.29 8.33 -10.48
N ASP A 60 -30.24 7.04 -10.14
CA ASP A 60 -31.29 6.04 -10.27
C ASP A 60 -32.16 5.85 -9.02
N HIS A 61 -32.00 6.70 -8.00
CA HIS A 61 -32.67 6.57 -6.69
C HIS A 61 -32.35 5.25 -5.96
N LEU A 62 -31.18 4.68 -6.24
CA LEU A 62 -30.65 3.56 -5.49
C LEU A 62 -29.52 4.04 -4.59
N ILE A 63 -29.66 3.77 -3.30
CA ILE A 63 -28.70 4.13 -2.27
C ILE A 63 -27.53 3.15 -2.34
N ASP A 64 -26.34 3.65 -2.62
CA ASP A 64 -25.12 2.85 -2.68
C ASP A 64 -24.37 2.85 -1.35
N THR A 65 -24.56 3.89 -0.53
CA THR A 65 -23.79 4.09 0.70
C THR A 65 -24.67 4.62 1.82
N ILE A 66 -24.52 4.06 3.01
CA ILE A 66 -25.08 4.60 4.26
C ILE A 66 -23.92 4.97 5.19
N ASP A 67 -23.89 6.22 5.62
CA ASP A 67 -22.95 6.74 6.60
C ASP A 67 -23.63 6.97 7.95
N VAL A 68 -22.97 6.51 9.00
CA VAL A 68 -23.31 6.79 10.39
C VAL A 68 -22.27 7.74 10.94
N SER A 69 -22.68 8.85 11.57
CA SER A 69 -21.76 9.85 12.14
C SER A 69 -21.81 9.87 13.66
N PHE A 70 -20.69 9.62 14.34
CA PHE A 70 -20.58 9.71 15.80
C PHE A 70 -20.22 11.12 16.29
N LYS A 71 -19.95 12.05 15.37
CA LYS A 71 -19.67 13.45 15.67
C LYS A 71 -20.58 14.38 14.88
N ARG A 72 -20.90 15.52 15.47
CA ARG A 72 -21.54 16.63 14.74
C ARG A 72 -20.52 17.24 13.77
N ARG A 73 -20.95 17.56 12.55
CA ARG A 73 -20.17 18.31 11.57
C ARG A 73 -20.98 19.52 11.09
N GLU A 74 -20.31 20.59 10.69
CA GLU A 74 -20.94 21.87 10.35
C GLU A 74 -21.22 22.06 8.86
N ASN A 75 -21.41 20.98 8.11
CA ASN A 75 -21.76 21.04 6.68
C ASN A 75 -23.20 20.58 6.43
N ASP A 76 -23.82 21.06 5.36
CA ASP A 76 -25.23 20.81 5.05
C ASP A 76 -25.55 19.33 4.80
N ALA A 77 -24.58 18.54 4.33
CA ALA A 77 -24.71 17.10 4.10
C ALA A 77 -24.55 16.26 5.39
N ALA A 78 -24.13 16.87 6.50
CA ALA A 78 -23.93 16.18 7.76
C ALA A 78 -25.20 16.19 8.63
N PRO A 79 -25.43 15.12 9.41
CA PRO A 79 -26.49 15.12 10.40
C PRO A 79 -26.22 16.13 11.52
N LYS A 80 -27.29 16.77 12.03
CA LYS A 80 -27.19 17.71 13.16
C LYS A 80 -26.83 17.02 14.49
N HIS A 81 -27.17 15.74 14.64
CA HIS A 81 -26.89 14.96 15.84
C HIS A 81 -25.99 13.77 15.56
N ALA A 82 -25.19 13.40 16.56
CA ALA A 82 -24.41 12.16 16.53
C ALA A 82 -25.35 10.95 16.65
N PHE A 83 -25.02 9.88 15.93
CA PHE A 83 -25.65 8.59 16.05
C PHE A 83 -25.48 8.03 17.47
N LYS A 84 -26.60 7.55 18.03
CA LYS A 84 -26.67 6.99 19.39
C LYS A 84 -27.13 5.53 19.40
N GLY A 85 -27.20 4.91 18.22
CA GLY A 85 -27.60 3.51 18.08
C GLY A 85 -26.48 2.53 18.46
N GLN A 86 -26.73 1.25 18.23
CA GLN A 86 -25.75 0.18 18.39
C GLN A 86 -25.35 -0.40 17.04
N PHE A 87 -24.11 -0.85 16.93
CA PHE A 87 -23.62 -1.61 15.79
C PHE A 87 -23.06 -2.95 16.28
N HIS A 88 -23.58 -4.04 15.70
CA HIS A 88 -23.15 -5.40 15.97
C HIS A 88 -22.54 -6.02 14.72
N TYR A 89 -21.46 -6.78 14.90
CA TYR A 89 -20.85 -7.62 13.89
C TYR A 89 -20.97 -9.08 14.36
N GLY A 90 -21.87 -9.84 13.73
CA GLY A 90 -22.30 -11.14 14.23
C GLY A 90 -22.92 -11.03 15.63
N GLN A 91 -22.28 -11.68 16.61
CA GLN A 91 -22.68 -11.66 18.02
C GLN A 91 -21.89 -10.65 18.87
N HIS A 92 -21.01 -9.85 18.25
CA HIS A 92 -20.10 -8.94 18.95
C HIS A 92 -20.52 -7.48 18.77
N GLU A 93 -20.18 -6.65 19.76
CA GLU A 93 -20.20 -5.18 19.58
C GLU A 93 -19.08 -4.81 18.59
N ALA A 94 -19.47 -4.19 17.47
CA ALA A 94 -18.62 -4.12 16.29
C ALA A 94 -17.42 -3.19 16.44
N ILE A 95 -17.53 -2.09 17.18
CA ILE A 95 -16.42 -1.14 17.38
C ILE A 95 -15.31 -1.81 18.19
N SER A 96 -15.65 -2.44 19.31
CA SER A 96 -14.69 -3.17 20.14
C SER A 96 -14.10 -4.35 19.36
N TYR A 97 -14.92 -5.05 18.58
CA TYR A 97 -14.46 -6.17 17.75
C TYR A 97 -13.45 -5.72 16.69
N PHE A 98 -13.71 -4.62 15.98
CA PHE A 98 -12.81 -4.04 14.96
C PHE A 98 -11.41 -3.75 15.51
N PHE A 99 -11.31 -3.17 16.71
CA PHE A 99 -10.02 -2.86 17.32
C PHE A 99 -9.29 -4.07 17.92
N LYS A 100 -10.04 -5.08 18.37
CA LYS A 100 -9.46 -6.32 18.95
C LYS A 100 -8.98 -7.32 17.91
N HIS A 101 -9.53 -7.26 16.70
CA HIS A 101 -9.29 -8.23 15.64
C HIS A 101 -8.74 -7.59 14.36
N PRO A 102 -7.55 -6.95 14.42
CA PRO A 102 -6.99 -6.29 13.26
C PRO A 102 -6.71 -7.21 12.08
N GLU A 103 -6.51 -8.51 12.32
CA GLU A 103 -6.31 -9.58 11.38
C GLU A 103 -7.53 -9.93 10.52
N LEU A 104 -8.74 -9.59 10.98
CA LEU A 104 -9.99 -9.86 10.26
C LEU A 104 -10.40 -8.71 9.33
N ARG A 105 -9.66 -7.61 9.36
CA ARG A 105 -9.99 -6.40 8.59
C ARG A 105 -9.48 -6.54 7.16
N ILE A 106 -10.34 -6.22 6.20
CA ILE A 106 -10.08 -6.40 4.77
C ILE A 106 -9.99 -5.03 4.10
N PRO A 107 -8.94 -4.73 3.31
CA PRO A 107 -8.91 -3.52 2.49
C PRO A 107 -10.03 -3.58 1.44
N ILE A 108 -10.79 -2.51 1.29
CA ILE A 108 -11.91 -2.43 0.32
C ILE A 108 -11.52 -1.76 -1.00
N TYR A 109 -10.32 -1.17 -1.07
CA TYR A 109 -9.70 -0.67 -2.30
C TYR A 109 -8.18 -0.73 -2.18
N GLU A 110 -7.50 -0.60 -3.32
CA GLU A 110 -6.05 -0.51 -3.42
C GLU A 110 -5.50 0.65 -2.57
N GLY A 111 -4.65 0.35 -1.59
CA GLY A 111 -4.08 1.34 -0.65
C GLY A 111 -4.94 1.66 0.58
N ASP A 112 -6.06 0.98 0.81
CA ASP A 112 -6.90 1.17 2.00
C ASP A 112 -6.17 0.76 3.30
N ARG A 113 -5.75 1.75 4.08
CA ARG A 113 -5.09 1.55 5.38
C ARG A 113 -6.07 1.33 6.52
N ASN A 114 -7.29 1.85 6.41
CA ASN A 114 -8.27 1.76 7.47
C ASN A 114 -8.90 0.37 7.51
N LYS A 115 -9.08 -0.24 6.33
CA LYS A 115 -9.69 -1.55 6.13
C LYS A 115 -11.14 -1.57 6.67
N ALA A 116 -11.87 -2.63 6.38
CA ALA A 116 -13.26 -2.78 6.78
C ALA A 116 -13.50 -4.12 7.47
N LEU A 117 -14.55 -4.18 8.29
CA LEU A 117 -15.20 -5.46 8.56
C LEU A 117 -16.12 -5.79 7.38
N VAL A 118 -16.03 -7.02 6.88
CA VAL A 118 -16.86 -7.49 5.77
C VAL A 118 -17.67 -8.67 6.24
N ALA A 119 -18.96 -8.69 5.96
CA ALA A 119 -19.77 -9.89 6.05
C ALA A 119 -20.84 -9.89 4.97
N HIS A 120 -21.20 -11.08 4.49
CA HIS A 120 -22.08 -11.23 3.33
C HIS A 120 -21.53 -10.45 2.12
N ASP A 121 -22.32 -9.55 1.55
CA ASP A 121 -22.01 -8.66 0.44
C ASP A 121 -21.90 -7.19 0.90
N VAL A 122 -21.59 -6.94 2.17
CA VAL A 122 -21.50 -5.58 2.74
C VAL A 122 -20.19 -5.40 3.51
N TYR A 123 -19.58 -4.23 3.33
CA TYR A 123 -18.48 -3.79 4.19
C TYR A 123 -18.94 -2.70 5.16
N ALA A 124 -18.30 -2.64 6.33
CA ALA A 124 -18.37 -1.54 7.29
C ALA A 124 -16.98 -0.92 7.41
N TRP A 125 -16.79 0.25 6.80
CA TRP A 125 -15.52 0.98 6.76
C TRP A 125 -15.51 2.09 7.80
N PHE A 126 -14.55 2.04 8.72
CA PHE A 126 -14.51 2.92 9.88
C PHE A 126 -13.69 4.18 9.57
N HIS A 127 -14.20 5.36 9.91
CA HIS A 127 -13.50 6.64 9.74
C HIS A 127 -13.16 7.29 11.07
N GLY A 128 -12.07 8.06 11.10
CA GLY A 128 -11.59 8.78 12.28
C GLY A 128 -10.08 8.62 12.49
N ASP A 129 -9.64 8.94 13.70
CA ASP A 129 -8.27 8.72 14.16
C ASP A 129 -8.18 7.33 14.81
N LEU A 130 -8.12 6.30 13.95
CA LEU A 130 -8.16 4.90 14.36
C LEU A 130 -6.92 4.49 15.18
N LYS A 131 -5.77 5.16 14.99
CA LYS A 131 -4.56 4.94 15.79
C LYS A 131 -4.83 5.25 17.27
N ASN A 132 -5.56 6.32 17.55
CA ASN A 132 -5.96 6.69 18.91
C ASN A 132 -7.35 6.13 19.30
N GLN A 133 -7.86 5.14 18.58
CA GLN A 133 -9.18 4.51 18.79
C GLN A 133 -10.34 5.52 18.80
N LYS A 134 -10.23 6.60 18.03
CA LYS A 134 -11.28 7.62 17.88
C LYS A 134 -11.99 7.39 16.56
N ILE A 135 -13.27 7.03 16.64
CA ILE A 135 -14.11 6.85 15.45
C ILE A 135 -15.04 8.05 15.32
N ASP A 136 -15.12 8.56 14.10
CA ASP A 136 -15.96 9.69 13.73
C ASP A 136 -17.24 9.20 13.03
N GLY A 137 -17.24 7.95 12.58
CA GLY A 137 -18.39 7.23 12.05
C GLY A 137 -18.02 5.98 11.25
N ILE A 138 -19.01 5.42 10.55
CA ILE A 138 -18.89 4.17 9.79
C ILE A 138 -19.67 4.29 8.49
N SER A 139 -19.07 3.86 7.39
CA SER A 139 -19.68 3.79 6.07
C SER A 139 -20.02 2.34 5.72
N PHE A 140 -21.24 2.12 5.24
CA PHE A 140 -21.74 0.82 4.80
C PHE A 140 -22.06 0.87 3.32
N SER A 141 -21.57 -0.09 2.56
CA SER A 141 -21.87 -0.23 1.13
C SER A 141 -21.68 -1.68 0.67
N ALA A 142 -22.08 -1.96 -0.57
CA ALA A 142 -21.84 -3.24 -1.22
C ALA A 142 -20.33 -3.55 -1.23
N TYR A 143 -19.98 -4.72 -0.73
CA TYR A 143 -18.65 -5.30 -0.87
C TYR A 143 -18.58 -6.13 -2.14
N ILE A 144 -17.81 -5.63 -3.10
CA ILE A 144 -17.42 -6.39 -4.28
C ILE A 144 -15.98 -6.82 -4.04
N LYS A 145 -15.76 -8.12 -3.86
CA LYS A 145 -14.41 -8.67 -3.73
C LYS A 145 -13.62 -8.31 -4.99
N SER A 146 -12.59 -7.49 -4.85
CA SER A 146 -11.70 -7.18 -5.98
C SER A 146 -11.04 -8.47 -6.46
N GLU A 147 -11.16 -8.75 -7.75
CA GLU A 147 -10.35 -9.79 -8.39
C GLU A 147 -8.90 -9.30 -8.40
N ILE A 148 -8.00 -10.10 -7.83
CA ILE A 148 -6.58 -9.84 -7.96
C ILE A 148 -6.24 -10.17 -9.42
N PRO A 149 -5.82 -9.18 -10.22
CA PRO A 149 -5.49 -9.41 -11.61
C PRO A 149 -4.34 -10.42 -11.73
N GLU A 150 -4.42 -11.30 -12.71
CA GLU A 150 -3.37 -12.31 -12.93
C GLU A 150 -2.03 -11.60 -13.24
N PRO A 151 -0.97 -11.86 -12.45
CA PRO A 151 0.33 -11.29 -12.71
C PRO A 151 0.94 -11.89 -13.99
N LEU A 152 1.87 -11.17 -14.59
CA LEU A 152 2.63 -11.70 -15.73
C LEU A 152 3.48 -12.91 -15.33
N ALA A 153 3.52 -13.91 -16.20
CA ALA A 153 4.39 -15.06 -16.00
C ALA A 153 5.88 -14.67 -16.01
N LEU A 154 6.62 -15.21 -15.05
CA LEU A 154 8.09 -15.15 -15.02
C LEU A 154 8.68 -15.79 -16.27
N ALA A 155 9.78 -15.23 -16.78
CA ALA A 155 10.58 -15.95 -17.74
C ALA A 155 11.28 -17.15 -17.05
N PRO A 156 11.49 -18.29 -17.72
CA PRO A 156 11.94 -19.53 -17.08
C PRO A 156 13.23 -19.41 -16.26
N GLU A 157 14.18 -18.61 -16.75
CA GLU A 157 15.47 -18.33 -16.11
C GLU A 157 15.35 -17.49 -14.83
N TYR A 158 14.19 -16.87 -14.59
CA TYR A 158 13.87 -16.10 -13.38
C TYR A 158 12.85 -16.78 -12.46
N ALA A 159 12.55 -18.06 -12.69
CA ALA A 159 11.56 -18.82 -11.89
C ALA A 159 11.91 -18.87 -10.39
N HIS A 160 13.20 -18.73 -10.03
CA HIS A 160 13.66 -18.72 -8.64
C HIS A 160 13.12 -17.53 -7.84
N PHE A 161 12.74 -16.40 -8.48
CA PHE A 161 12.16 -15.25 -7.77
C PHE A 161 10.87 -15.60 -7.03
N GLN A 162 10.08 -16.56 -7.52
CA GLN A 162 8.88 -17.04 -6.81
C GLN A 162 9.23 -17.61 -5.43
N THR A 163 10.30 -18.40 -5.37
CA THR A 163 10.78 -19.03 -4.14
C THR A 163 11.42 -17.99 -3.23
N LEU A 164 12.21 -17.08 -3.80
CA LEU A 164 12.90 -16.04 -3.06
C LEU A 164 11.92 -15.07 -2.37
N TRP A 165 10.89 -14.61 -3.09
CA TRP A 165 9.80 -13.82 -2.51
C TRP A 165 9.07 -14.56 -1.40
N SER A 166 8.75 -15.84 -1.61
CA SER A 166 8.08 -16.66 -0.60
C SER A 166 8.93 -16.77 0.68
N ASN A 167 10.24 -16.97 0.53
CA ASN A 167 11.16 -17.03 1.66
C ASN A 167 11.27 -15.68 2.38
N TRP A 168 11.33 -14.57 1.63
CA TRP A 168 11.38 -13.24 2.21
C TRP A 168 10.09 -12.88 2.96
N LEU A 169 8.93 -13.16 2.37
CA LEU A 169 7.63 -13.00 3.01
C LEU A 169 7.54 -13.80 4.31
N ASN A 170 7.94 -15.08 4.28
CA ASN A 170 7.91 -15.92 5.48
C ASN A 170 8.82 -15.39 6.59
N ALA A 171 10.02 -14.91 6.24
CA ALA A 171 10.92 -14.29 7.20
C ALA A 171 10.30 -13.01 7.81
N ILE A 172 9.74 -12.15 6.98
CA ILE A 172 9.05 -10.92 7.41
C ILE A 172 7.85 -11.25 8.30
N HIS A 173 6.98 -12.18 7.90
CA HIS A 173 5.75 -12.52 8.62
C HIS A 173 6.01 -13.17 9.98
N SER A 174 7.21 -13.71 10.20
CA SER A 174 7.63 -14.19 11.52
C SER A 174 7.90 -13.05 12.52
N ILE A 175 8.03 -11.81 12.04
CA ILE A 175 8.36 -10.62 12.83
C ILE A 175 7.22 -9.59 12.79
N VAL A 176 6.77 -9.23 11.58
CA VAL A 176 5.78 -8.18 11.35
C VAL A 176 4.44 -8.80 10.95
N PRO A 177 3.36 -8.56 11.72
CA PRO A 177 2.03 -9.00 11.34
C PRO A 177 1.57 -8.38 10.01
N GLN A 178 0.93 -9.16 9.15
CA GLN A 178 0.42 -8.67 7.85
C GLN A 178 -0.66 -7.58 7.99
N HIS A 179 -1.30 -7.48 9.14
CA HIS A 179 -2.28 -6.43 9.40
C HIS A 179 -1.65 -5.09 9.82
N ASN A 180 -0.34 -5.03 10.03
CA ASN A 180 0.41 -3.82 10.35
C ASN A 180 0.21 -2.73 9.28
N ASN A 181 0.10 -1.48 9.70
CA ASN A 181 -0.20 -0.34 8.84
C ASN A 181 0.91 0.00 7.84
N TYR A 182 2.13 -0.49 8.05
CA TYR A 182 3.27 -0.35 7.14
C TYR A 182 3.46 -1.57 6.23
N TYR A 183 2.64 -2.61 6.36
CA TYR A 183 2.65 -3.76 5.46
C TYR A 183 2.08 -3.36 4.09
N ASN A 184 2.96 -3.18 3.10
CA ASN A 184 2.68 -2.48 1.84
C ASN A 184 2.83 -3.38 0.59
N LEU A 185 2.60 -4.70 0.73
CA LEU A 185 2.68 -5.63 -0.41
C LEU A 185 1.56 -5.35 -1.44
N LYS A 186 1.90 -5.38 -2.72
CA LYS A 186 0.99 -5.34 -3.87
C LYS A 186 1.14 -6.64 -4.67
N HIS A 187 0.10 -6.98 -5.43
CA HIS A 187 0.18 -8.10 -6.37
C HIS A 187 1.29 -7.87 -7.41
N GLY A 188 1.72 -8.94 -8.08
CA GLY A 188 2.68 -8.84 -9.18
C GLY A 188 2.19 -7.96 -10.33
N ILE A 189 3.14 -7.44 -11.10
CA ILE A 189 2.86 -6.47 -12.16
C ILE A 189 2.13 -7.10 -13.35
N GLN A 190 1.36 -6.26 -14.06
CA GLN A 190 0.59 -6.61 -15.24
C GLN A 190 1.19 -6.01 -16.51
N ARG A 191 0.66 -6.42 -17.66
CA ARG A 191 1.07 -5.90 -18.98
C ARG A 191 0.98 -4.37 -19.08
N GLN A 192 -0.06 -3.79 -18.49
CA GLN A 192 -0.28 -2.34 -18.49
C GLN A 192 0.80 -1.57 -17.72
N ASP A 193 1.39 -2.17 -16.68
CA ASP A 193 2.43 -1.53 -15.86
C ASP A 193 3.73 -1.42 -16.66
N ILE A 194 4.07 -2.47 -17.41
CA ILE A 194 5.24 -2.49 -18.31
C ILE A 194 5.08 -1.47 -19.45
N GLN A 195 3.88 -1.34 -20.03
CA GLN A 195 3.64 -0.38 -21.11
C GLN A 195 3.87 1.07 -20.67
N LYS A 196 3.50 1.43 -19.43
CA LYS A 196 3.75 2.77 -18.89
C LYS A 196 5.23 3.09 -18.80
N ILE A 197 6.05 2.12 -18.41
CA ILE A 197 7.52 2.27 -18.32
C ILE A 197 8.14 2.39 -19.70
N HIS A 198 7.72 1.58 -20.68
CA HIS A 198 8.25 1.68 -22.04
C HIS A 198 7.94 2.99 -22.75
N MET A 199 6.88 3.71 -22.36
CA MET A 199 6.59 5.04 -22.90
C MET A 199 7.62 6.10 -22.45
N GLN A 200 8.38 5.82 -21.39
CA GLN A 200 9.41 6.69 -20.85
C GLN A 200 10.73 6.38 -21.57
N ASN A 201 10.86 6.88 -22.80
CA ASN A 201 11.83 6.50 -23.86
C ASN A 201 13.34 6.60 -23.54
N GLU A 202 13.76 6.88 -22.31
CA GLU A 202 15.16 7.15 -21.96
C GLU A 202 15.80 6.09 -21.06
N MET A 203 15.02 5.39 -20.24
CA MET A 203 15.55 4.39 -19.30
C MET A 203 15.46 2.97 -19.88
N HIS A 204 16.58 2.26 -19.89
CA HIS A 204 16.58 0.83 -20.17
C HIS A 204 16.22 0.05 -18.90
N MET A 205 14.94 -0.34 -18.79
CA MET A 205 14.46 -1.07 -17.61
C MET A 205 15.11 -2.47 -17.51
N SER A 206 15.54 -2.83 -16.30
CA SER A 206 16.19 -4.12 -16.02
C SER A 206 15.22 -5.30 -16.15
N GLU A 207 15.56 -6.32 -16.95
CA GLU A 207 14.80 -7.58 -17.01
C GLU A 207 14.80 -8.32 -15.66
N ILE A 208 15.87 -8.16 -14.87
CA ILE A 208 15.98 -8.70 -13.51
C ILE A 208 14.87 -8.08 -12.64
N LEU A 209 14.76 -6.74 -12.63
CA LEU A 209 13.71 -6.05 -11.88
C LEU A 209 12.33 -6.39 -12.41
N ILE A 210 12.11 -6.35 -13.73
CA ILE A 210 10.81 -6.70 -14.31
C ILE A 210 10.37 -8.07 -13.80
N ASN A 211 11.20 -9.11 -13.89
CA ASN A 211 10.82 -10.43 -13.40
C ASN A 211 10.71 -10.50 -11.87
N PHE A 212 11.53 -9.78 -11.11
CA PHE A 212 11.35 -9.65 -9.66
C PHE A 212 9.96 -9.09 -9.29
N TYR A 213 9.51 -8.04 -9.98
CA TYR A 213 8.22 -7.39 -9.75
C TYR A 213 7.01 -8.15 -10.32
N LYS A 214 7.23 -9.11 -11.24
CA LYS A 214 6.16 -10.02 -11.71
C LYS A 214 5.59 -10.89 -10.59
N VAL A 215 6.36 -11.17 -9.53
CA VAL A 215 5.86 -11.92 -8.38
C VAL A 215 5.05 -11.01 -7.47
N HIS A 216 5.66 -9.91 -7.01
CA HIS A 216 5.02 -8.91 -6.17
C HIS A 216 5.54 -7.50 -6.48
N ASN A 217 4.67 -6.52 -6.36
CA ASN A 217 5.03 -5.10 -6.29
C ASN A 217 4.79 -4.59 -4.86
N VAL A 218 5.01 -3.30 -4.61
CA VAL A 218 4.74 -2.65 -3.33
C VAL A 218 4.03 -1.32 -3.52
N TYR A 219 3.32 -0.88 -2.49
CA TYR A 219 2.80 0.48 -2.39
C TYR A 219 3.84 1.42 -1.79
N TRP A 220 3.94 2.63 -2.32
CA TRP A 220 4.71 3.67 -1.65
C TRP A 220 4.11 4.01 -0.28
N ASN A 221 4.98 4.21 0.72
CA ASN A 221 4.59 4.75 2.01
C ASN A 221 5.49 5.95 2.36
N PRO A 222 4.90 7.13 2.66
CA PRO A 222 5.67 8.34 2.91
C PRO A 222 6.44 8.33 4.25
N VAL A 223 6.18 7.36 5.14
CA VAL A 223 6.85 7.25 6.44
C VAL A 223 7.86 6.10 6.44
N THR A 224 7.40 4.88 6.21
CA THR A 224 8.21 3.65 6.18
C THR A 224 7.44 2.47 5.58
N ALA A 225 8.15 1.43 5.14
CA ALA A 225 7.58 0.21 4.58
C ALA A 225 8.17 -1.05 5.22
N VAL A 226 7.41 -2.14 5.21
CA VAL A 226 7.89 -3.46 5.67
C VAL A 226 8.89 -4.08 4.69
N PHE A 227 8.68 -3.87 3.39
CA PHE A 227 9.57 -4.39 2.34
C PHE A 227 10.75 -3.45 2.16
N THR A 228 11.78 -3.64 3.00
CA THR A 228 13.02 -2.86 3.03
C THR A 228 14.26 -3.74 3.00
N PHE A 229 15.35 -3.19 2.48
CA PHE A 229 16.70 -3.74 2.59
C PHE A 229 17.45 -3.02 3.70
N PHE A 230 18.39 -3.72 4.34
CA PHE A 230 19.21 -3.17 5.42
C PHE A 230 20.68 -3.31 5.06
N VAL A 231 21.36 -2.17 5.01
CA VAL A 231 22.77 -2.10 4.64
C VAL A 231 23.47 -1.24 5.69
N LYS A 232 24.47 -1.81 6.38
CA LYS A 232 25.33 -1.11 7.34
C LYS A 232 24.58 -0.25 8.38
N GLY A 233 23.41 -0.69 8.83
CA GLY A 233 22.61 0.04 9.84
C GLY A 233 21.51 0.94 9.27
N TRP A 234 21.37 1.02 7.95
CA TRP A 234 20.40 1.88 7.26
C TRP A 234 19.35 1.08 6.51
N ASN A 235 18.12 1.58 6.53
CA ASN A 235 16.99 1.04 5.78
C ASN A 235 16.88 1.68 4.40
N TYR A 236 16.61 0.84 3.40
CA TYR A 236 16.28 1.24 2.04
C TYR A 236 14.93 0.64 1.67
N ASP A 237 13.90 1.46 1.50
CA ASP A 237 12.57 1.00 1.13
C ASP A 237 12.54 0.56 -0.32
N LEU A 238 11.97 -0.62 -0.58
CA LEU A 238 11.74 -1.09 -1.94
C LEU A 238 10.81 -0.10 -2.67
N LEU A 239 11.26 0.37 -3.82
CA LEU A 239 10.46 1.28 -4.65
C LEU A 239 9.31 0.51 -5.31
N PRO A 240 8.12 1.10 -5.48
CA PRO A 240 7.15 0.62 -6.45
C PRO A 240 7.74 0.67 -7.86
N LEU A 241 7.42 -0.31 -8.71
CA LEU A 241 7.91 -0.34 -10.10
C LEU A 241 7.61 0.98 -10.84
N GLU A 242 6.43 1.54 -10.61
CA GLU A 242 5.96 2.79 -11.22
C GLU A 242 6.78 4.03 -10.84
N ASP A 243 7.50 4.01 -9.72
CA ASP A 243 8.30 5.14 -9.25
C ASP A 243 9.75 5.08 -9.76
N ILE A 244 10.25 3.91 -10.16
CA ILE A 244 11.66 3.68 -10.55
C ILE A 244 12.16 4.71 -11.58
N TYR A 245 11.38 4.99 -12.63
CA TYR A 245 11.80 5.95 -13.67
C TYR A 245 12.02 7.36 -13.11
N LYS A 246 11.13 7.82 -12.22
CA LYS A 246 11.27 9.15 -11.61
C LYS A 246 12.54 9.24 -10.76
N HIS A 247 12.84 8.20 -9.98
CA HIS A 247 14.06 8.16 -9.19
C HIS A 247 15.30 8.05 -10.07
N TRP A 248 15.25 7.24 -11.13
CA TRP A 248 16.33 7.12 -12.11
C TRP A 248 16.61 8.47 -12.78
N GLN A 249 15.58 9.13 -13.29
CA GLN A 249 15.68 10.42 -13.97
C GLN A 249 16.30 11.47 -13.05
N HIS A 250 15.84 11.56 -11.81
CA HIS A 250 16.41 12.49 -10.83
C HIS A 250 17.91 12.25 -10.60
N ASN A 251 18.35 11.00 -10.52
CA ASN A 251 19.76 10.68 -10.34
C ASN A 251 20.59 10.98 -11.59
N VAL A 252 20.07 10.69 -12.79
CA VAL A 252 20.76 10.98 -14.06
C VAL A 252 20.87 12.48 -14.31
N GLU A 253 19.88 13.28 -13.92
CA GLU A 253 19.91 14.75 -14.01
C GLU A 253 20.99 15.41 -13.13
N LEU A 254 21.54 14.69 -12.14
CA LEU A 254 22.66 15.15 -11.32
C LEU A 254 24.02 14.98 -12.02
N ASN A 255 24.07 14.26 -13.14
CA ASN A 255 25.29 14.11 -13.93
C ASN A 255 25.70 15.47 -14.52
N THR A 256 26.96 15.85 -14.33
CA THR A 256 27.48 17.16 -14.73
C THR A 256 28.17 17.13 -16.09
N GLY A 257 28.43 15.93 -16.63
CA GLY A 257 29.27 15.72 -17.81
C GLY A 257 30.77 15.87 -17.51
N GLU A 258 31.15 15.92 -16.23
CA GLU A 258 32.55 15.89 -15.83
C GLU A 258 33.15 14.51 -16.12
N ASN A 259 34.35 14.49 -16.72
CA ASN A 259 35.05 13.24 -16.97
C ASN A 259 35.75 12.79 -15.68
N LEU A 260 35.08 11.93 -14.92
CA LEU A 260 35.60 11.37 -13.69
C LEU A 260 36.58 10.22 -14.00
N ASP A 261 37.68 10.15 -13.26
CA ASP A 261 38.57 8.99 -13.27
C ASP A 261 38.94 8.54 -11.85
N HIS A 262 39.51 7.34 -11.75
CA HIS A 262 39.93 6.76 -10.48
C HIS A 262 41.03 7.57 -9.76
N SER A 263 41.73 8.48 -10.44
CA SER A 263 42.75 9.33 -9.82
C SER A 263 42.13 10.47 -8.99
N ASN A 264 40.96 10.95 -9.40
CA ASN A 264 40.20 11.97 -8.68
C ASN A 264 39.16 11.37 -7.71
N TYR A 265 38.76 10.11 -7.91
CA TYR A 265 37.76 9.42 -7.09
C TYR A 265 38.23 8.01 -6.66
N PRO A 266 39.21 7.92 -5.75
CA PRO A 266 39.86 6.65 -5.38
C PRO A 266 38.93 5.66 -4.65
N ASN A 267 37.79 6.11 -4.14
CA ASN A 267 36.86 5.30 -3.36
C ASN A 267 35.75 4.64 -4.21
N TYR A 268 35.76 4.81 -5.53
CA TYR A 268 34.86 4.03 -6.40
C TYR A 268 35.28 2.57 -6.42
N ASP A 269 34.30 1.68 -6.32
CA ASP A 269 34.54 0.26 -6.44
C ASP A 269 34.98 -0.08 -7.86
N VAL A 270 36.13 -0.76 -7.99
CA VAL A 270 36.73 -1.15 -9.27
C VAL A 270 35.82 -2.04 -10.13
N ARG A 271 34.78 -2.61 -9.53
CA ARG A 271 33.75 -3.40 -10.23
C ARG A 271 32.74 -2.54 -10.98
N THR A 272 32.64 -1.25 -10.66
CA THR A 272 31.74 -0.29 -11.33
C THR A 272 32.46 0.48 -12.43
N LYS A 273 31.73 0.93 -13.46
CA LYS A 273 32.26 1.91 -14.40
C LYS A 273 32.12 3.31 -13.81
N ILE A 274 33.23 4.04 -13.71
CA ILE A 274 33.21 5.46 -13.42
C ILE A 274 32.71 6.19 -14.66
N SER A 275 31.60 6.91 -14.53
CA SER A 275 31.05 7.77 -15.59
C SER A 275 30.85 9.20 -15.10
N ASP A 276 30.08 9.37 -14.03
CA ASP A 276 29.67 10.66 -13.45
C ASP A 276 29.12 10.38 -12.03
N TYR A 277 28.25 11.25 -11.49
CA TYR A 277 27.49 11.00 -10.27
C TYR A 277 26.79 9.63 -10.30
N THR A 278 26.16 9.31 -11.43
CA THR A 278 25.58 7.98 -11.72
C THR A 278 25.87 7.54 -13.16
N ASN A 279 25.51 6.30 -13.48
CA ASN A 279 25.46 5.77 -14.85
C ASN A 279 23.98 5.61 -15.28
N PRO A 280 23.58 6.04 -16.49
CA PRO A 280 22.22 5.80 -17.00
C PRO A 280 21.77 4.33 -16.99
N ASN A 281 22.71 3.38 -16.93
CA ASN A 281 22.46 1.95 -16.81
C ASN A 281 22.42 1.44 -15.35
N TRP A 282 22.45 2.33 -14.35
CA TRP A 282 22.23 2.00 -12.95
C TRP A 282 20.77 2.29 -12.58
N ILE A 283 20.00 1.24 -12.32
CA ILE A 283 18.55 1.34 -12.15
C ILE A 283 18.20 1.27 -10.65
N PRO A 284 17.60 2.31 -10.06
CA PRO A 284 17.21 2.31 -8.66
C PRO A 284 16.10 1.29 -8.42
N PHE A 285 16.20 0.55 -7.31
CA PHE A 285 15.13 -0.33 -6.85
C PHE A 285 14.79 -0.14 -5.37
N ALA A 286 15.63 0.55 -4.60
CA ALA A 286 15.32 0.94 -3.22
C ALA A 286 15.92 2.30 -2.87
N GLU A 287 15.30 3.04 -1.96
CA GLU A 287 15.76 4.36 -1.51
C GLU A 287 15.91 4.47 0.00
N GLY A 288 16.94 5.21 0.46
CA GLY A 288 17.21 5.48 1.87
C GLY A 288 16.46 6.68 2.45
N ARG A 289 15.62 7.37 1.64
CA ARG A 289 14.92 8.64 1.97
C ARG A 289 15.83 9.84 2.32
N ASN A 290 17.14 9.72 2.10
CA ASN A 290 18.16 10.75 2.34
C ASN A 290 18.95 11.10 1.06
N GLY A 291 18.49 10.62 -0.10
CA GLY A 291 19.21 10.70 -1.36
C GLY A 291 20.10 9.50 -1.65
N ASP A 292 20.25 8.55 -0.71
CA ASP A 292 20.95 7.29 -0.97
C ASP A 292 20.01 6.29 -1.67
N TYR A 293 20.59 5.44 -2.50
CA TYR A 293 19.85 4.45 -3.28
C TYR A 293 20.57 3.11 -3.33
N LEU A 294 19.79 2.05 -3.51
CA LEU A 294 20.30 0.78 -4.02
C LEU A 294 19.96 0.68 -5.51
N MET A 295 20.99 0.41 -6.30
CA MET A 295 20.93 0.39 -7.76
C MET A 295 21.28 -1.02 -8.28
N ILE A 296 20.60 -1.47 -9.33
CA ILE A 296 21.07 -2.58 -10.17
C ILE A 296 21.98 -2.02 -11.25
N ASP A 297 23.20 -2.53 -11.32
CA ASP A 297 24.20 -2.17 -12.33
C ASP A 297 24.06 -3.03 -13.60
N LEU A 298 23.59 -2.42 -14.68
CA LEU A 298 23.51 -3.06 -16.00
C LEU A 298 24.73 -2.75 -16.89
N ASP A 299 25.70 -1.99 -16.40
CA ASP A 299 26.90 -1.60 -17.13
C ASP A 299 28.15 -1.65 -16.22
N PRO A 300 28.47 -2.82 -15.66
CA PRO A 300 29.62 -2.99 -14.78
C PRO A 300 30.94 -2.83 -15.56
N SER A 301 32.03 -2.67 -14.81
CA SER A 301 33.40 -2.77 -15.37
C SER A 301 33.72 -4.21 -15.77
N GLU A 302 34.91 -4.43 -16.36
CA GLU A 302 35.43 -5.77 -16.64
C GLU A 302 35.65 -6.62 -15.37
N GLN A 303 35.78 -6.01 -14.19
CA GLN A 303 35.91 -6.71 -12.91
C GLN A 303 34.56 -6.96 -12.22
N GLY A 304 33.50 -6.31 -12.71
CA GLY A 304 32.15 -6.42 -12.15
C GLY A 304 31.31 -7.50 -12.80
N GLN A 305 30.07 -7.60 -12.34
CA GLN A 305 29.10 -8.57 -12.82
C GLN A 305 27.81 -7.86 -13.23
N TYR A 306 27.24 -8.24 -14.37
CA TYR A 306 25.97 -7.68 -14.82
C TYR A 306 24.88 -8.02 -13.81
N GLY A 307 24.15 -7.02 -13.34
CA GLY A 307 23.12 -7.17 -12.30
C GLY A 307 23.63 -7.08 -10.86
N GLN A 308 24.91 -6.72 -10.64
CA GLN A 308 25.43 -6.46 -9.30
C GLN A 308 24.69 -5.29 -8.62
N ILE A 309 24.69 -5.29 -7.29
CA ILE A 309 23.99 -4.28 -6.49
C ILE A 309 24.98 -3.23 -6.00
N ILE A 310 24.70 -1.97 -6.32
CA ILE A 310 25.48 -0.81 -5.90
C ILE A 310 24.72 -0.06 -4.80
N GLU A 311 25.41 0.31 -3.73
CA GLU A 311 24.99 1.34 -2.78
C GLU A 311 25.47 2.70 -3.31
N LEU A 312 24.55 3.52 -3.81
CA LEU A 312 24.80 4.91 -4.21
C LEU A 312 24.63 5.79 -2.97
N GLN A 313 25.74 6.33 -2.46
CA GLN A 313 25.71 7.27 -1.34
C GLN A 313 25.78 8.72 -1.83
N ASN A 314 24.85 9.55 -1.37
CA ASN A 314 24.72 10.94 -1.78
C ASN A 314 25.81 11.84 -1.18
N GLU A 315 26.17 11.62 0.09
CA GLU A 315 27.06 12.53 0.83
C GLU A 315 28.55 12.19 0.73
N SER A 316 28.91 10.96 0.34
CA SER A 316 30.30 10.46 0.35
C SER A 316 30.92 10.28 -1.03
N TRP A 317 30.13 10.37 -2.10
CA TRP A 317 30.52 9.97 -3.46
C TRP A 317 31.00 8.50 -3.57
N GLU A 318 30.72 7.65 -2.58
CA GLU A 318 31.04 6.23 -2.65
C GLU A 318 30.04 5.48 -3.54
N ARG A 319 30.55 4.53 -4.34
CA ARG A 319 29.78 3.63 -5.21
C ARG A 319 30.20 2.20 -4.90
N ASN A 320 29.64 1.66 -3.82
CA ASN A 320 30.09 0.38 -3.27
C ASN A 320 29.28 -0.77 -3.88
N VAL A 321 29.94 -1.78 -4.45
CA VAL A 321 29.24 -3.01 -4.84
C VAL A 321 29.04 -3.88 -3.59
N ILE A 322 27.79 -3.98 -3.15
CA ILE A 322 27.40 -4.67 -1.91
C ILE A 322 26.92 -6.11 -2.14
N SER A 323 26.66 -6.50 -3.38
CA SER A 323 26.28 -7.87 -3.76
C SER A 323 26.53 -8.14 -5.24
N SER A 324 26.80 -9.40 -5.60
CA SER A 324 26.95 -9.88 -6.98
C SER A 324 25.65 -9.96 -7.76
N SER A 325 24.51 -10.07 -7.07
CA SER A 325 23.18 -10.19 -7.67
C SER A 325 22.09 -9.71 -6.71
N LEU A 326 20.89 -9.47 -7.25
CA LEU A 326 19.70 -9.14 -6.45
C LEU A 326 19.31 -10.33 -5.55
N GLU A 327 19.45 -11.54 -6.07
CA GLU A 327 19.12 -12.79 -5.40
C GLU A 327 19.98 -12.99 -4.15
N ASP A 328 21.29 -12.87 -4.31
CA ASP A 328 22.25 -12.95 -3.20
C ASP A 328 21.96 -11.85 -2.17
N PHE A 329 21.62 -10.65 -2.64
CA PHE A 329 21.35 -9.52 -1.76
C PHE A 329 20.08 -9.70 -0.92
N ILE A 330 19.00 -10.19 -1.53
CA ILE A 330 17.76 -10.54 -0.80
C ILE A 330 18.05 -11.68 0.17
N GLN A 331 18.84 -12.69 -0.23
CA GLN A 331 19.19 -13.80 0.66
C GLN A 331 19.99 -13.32 1.87
N ILE A 332 20.95 -12.41 1.69
CA ILE A 332 21.69 -11.75 2.78
C ILE A 332 20.70 -11.07 3.74
N ASN A 333 19.71 -10.35 3.21
CA ASN A 333 18.69 -9.67 4.03
C ASN A 333 17.78 -10.66 4.77
N ILE A 334 17.36 -11.76 4.14
CA ILE A 334 16.60 -12.84 4.79
C ILE A 334 17.39 -13.44 5.96
N ASP A 335 18.69 -13.64 5.79
CA ASP A 335 19.55 -14.19 6.85
C ASP A 335 19.84 -13.18 7.96
N GLN A 336 19.88 -11.88 7.64
CA GLN A 336 19.95 -10.81 8.64
C GLN A 336 18.70 -10.77 9.52
N LEU A 337 17.49 -10.92 8.95
CA LEU A 337 16.24 -10.94 9.71
C LEU A 337 16.17 -12.04 10.78
N LYS A 338 16.98 -13.10 10.65
CA LYS A 338 17.07 -14.18 11.63
C LYS A 338 17.93 -13.81 12.85
N LYS A 339 18.68 -12.71 12.79
CA LYS A 339 19.56 -12.25 13.87
C LYS A 339 18.77 -11.39 14.86
N SER A 340 19.07 -11.56 16.14
CA SER A 340 18.38 -10.85 17.22
C SER A 340 18.71 -9.37 17.32
N ASP A 341 19.77 -8.91 16.67
CA ASP A 341 20.22 -7.51 16.64
C ASP A 341 19.69 -6.74 15.41
N ASP A 342 18.85 -7.36 14.58
CA ASP A 342 18.18 -6.66 13.49
C ASP A 342 17.05 -5.78 14.04
N ILE A 343 17.28 -4.47 14.02
CA ILE A 343 16.37 -3.46 14.55
C ILE A 343 15.47 -2.83 13.49
N ARG A 344 15.53 -3.28 12.23
CA ARG A 344 14.92 -2.55 11.10
C ARG A 344 13.42 -2.32 11.24
N TYR A 345 12.74 -3.21 11.97
CA TYR A 345 11.30 -3.17 12.18
C TYR A 345 10.87 -2.60 13.54
N ALA A 346 11.78 -2.13 14.38
CA ALA A 346 11.44 -1.60 15.70
C ALA A 346 10.38 -0.49 15.62
N PHE A 347 10.61 0.51 14.76
CA PHE A 347 9.64 1.60 14.55
C PHE A 347 8.29 1.09 14.00
N ILE A 348 8.32 0.13 13.08
CA ILE A 348 7.13 -0.44 12.44
C ILE A 348 6.27 -1.20 13.46
N LEU A 349 6.90 -1.94 14.36
CA LEU A 349 6.20 -2.68 15.42
C LEU A 349 5.62 -1.74 16.47
N ASP A 350 6.33 -0.64 16.79
CA ASP A 350 5.87 0.35 17.78
C ASP A 350 4.74 1.27 17.25
N ASN A 351 4.64 1.46 15.93
CA ASN A 351 3.76 2.46 15.33
C ASN A 351 2.71 1.93 14.35
N GLY A 352 2.80 0.64 14.00
CA GLY A 352 2.01 0.04 12.93
C GLY A 352 0.77 -0.71 13.38
#